data_AF-A0A946U6N4-F1
#
_entry.id   AF-A0A946U6N4-F1
#
_cell.length_a   1.000
_cell.length_b   1.000
_cell.length_c   1.000
_cell.angle_alpha   90.00
_cell.angle_beta   90.00
_cell.angle_gamma   90.00
#
_symmetry.space_group_name_H-M   'P 1'
#
loop_
_entity.id
_entity.type
_entity.pdbx_description
1 polymer ?
#
loop_
_entity_poly.entity_id
_entity_poly.type
_entity_poly.pdbx_seq_one_letter_code
_entity_poly.pdbx_strand_id
1 'polypeptide(L)'
;MPKPFIHLIAILFAAWFFQMGVKPPEETAADFQLNAFAHLPVKFEGRKKPVDTMARNLLTVLSGKQSVRAEDGTKISAVQWLLDNMSGRPEALDYPVIRSENLDVLTNLGLEERKRLRYSYRELLPNLGRLDSAARSAYAKQDRNRDLYDRQVIKLANKLYLFQNVLGSFEDPSAIPAEQLMATAQRYMRLEGMSIPLMIPPTAGNDRWRPLMSTLLAAHPAMTGAAAGHDIAVEPLAVHMGVMIGAYREGNVDLFNSELMEYGNLLQAENPEAFHKMSFEVFYNRLSTFMKSAQLYLLVFVLSCFGWLFRKDGLLSAARTLMIFAFIPHTFAIIARVFLSGYPPVTNLYSSAIFIGWAAVGAGIVIELGFRRKAAGIGNMVGGTAGFATLLIAHFLAGDGDTMEQMRAVLDTRFWLATHVITITLGYMATFVSGTIAVFYVFSGLLTRRLDDETADGMYRMMYGTTCFALLLSFVGTVLG
;
A
#
# COMPACT_ATOMS: atom_id res chain seq x y z
N MET A 1 -12.73 -38.37 -8.88
CA MET A 1 -11.46 -38.35 -8.11
C MET A 1 -11.75 -38.62 -6.65
N PRO A 2 -10.91 -39.38 -5.93
CA PRO A 2 -11.06 -39.57 -4.49
C PRO A 2 -10.88 -38.22 -3.77
N LYS A 3 -11.72 -37.96 -2.75
CA LYS A 3 -11.69 -36.73 -1.93
C LYS A 3 -10.28 -36.31 -1.45
N PRO A 4 -9.40 -37.20 -0.95
CA PRO A 4 -8.05 -36.80 -0.51
C PRO A 4 -7.20 -36.19 -1.64
N PHE A 5 -7.37 -36.65 -2.88
CA PHE A 5 -6.61 -36.13 -4.02
C PHE A 5 -7.02 -34.70 -4.39
N ILE A 6 -8.32 -34.38 -4.27
CA ILE A 6 -8.84 -33.02 -4.49
C ILE A 6 -8.25 -32.04 -3.47
N HIS A 7 -8.17 -32.45 -2.20
CA HIS A 7 -7.57 -31.65 -1.14
C HIS A 7 -6.08 -31.40 -1.39
N LEU A 8 -5.32 -32.43 -1.76
CA LEU A 8 -3.90 -32.29 -2.08
C LEU A 8 -3.67 -31.31 -3.22
N ILE A 9 -4.43 -31.41 -4.32
CA ILE A 9 -4.32 -30.47 -5.45
C ILE A 9 -4.62 -29.03 -5.00
N ALA A 10 -5.70 -28.81 -4.25
CA ALA A 10 -6.06 -27.48 -3.78
C ALA A 10 -4.96 -26.86 -2.88
N ILE A 11 -4.35 -27.66 -2.02
CA ILE A 11 -3.25 -27.24 -1.14
C ILE A 11 -2.01 -26.87 -1.96
N LEU A 12 -1.59 -27.75 -2.87
CA LEU A 12 -0.42 -27.50 -3.72
C LEU A 12 -0.63 -26.28 -4.61
N PHE A 13 -1.84 -26.10 -5.16
CA PHE A 13 -2.20 -24.91 -5.91
C PHE A 13 -2.10 -23.64 -5.07
N ALA A 14 -2.69 -23.63 -3.86
CA ALA A 14 -2.61 -22.47 -2.98
C ALA A 14 -1.16 -22.15 -2.59
N ALA A 15 -0.37 -23.15 -2.22
CA ALA A 15 1.04 -22.98 -1.87
C ALA A 15 1.86 -22.41 -3.05
N TRP A 16 1.72 -23.00 -4.24
CA TRP A 16 2.35 -22.50 -5.46
C TRP A 16 1.93 -21.06 -5.78
N PHE A 17 0.63 -20.76 -5.69
CA PHE A 17 0.08 -19.44 -6.00
C PHE A 17 0.62 -18.34 -5.09
N PHE A 18 0.77 -18.60 -3.78
CA PHE A 18 1.36 -17.62 -2.87
C PHE A 18 2.87 -17.43 -3.09
N GLN A 19 3.59 -18.45 -3.56
CA GLN A 19 5.02 -18.36 -3.89
C GLN A 19 5.31 -17.54 -5.16
N MET A 20 4.34 -17.42 -6.08
CA MET A 20 4.53 -16.64 -7.31
C MET A 20 4.86 -15.17 -7.02
N GLY A 21 5.96 -14.68 -7.61
CA GLY A 21 6.36 -13.27 -7.49
C GLY A 21 7.01 -12.85 -6.17
N VAL A 22 7.33 -13.80 -5.29
CA VAL A 22 8.05 -13.52 -4.03
C VAL A 22 9.55 -13.32 -4.27
N LYS A 23 10.14 -14.11 -5.18
CA LYS A 23 11.56 -14.00 -5.52
C LYS A 23 11.83 -12.66 -6.25
N PRO A 24 12.88 -11.91 -5.87
CA PRO A 24 13.32 -10.76 -6.66
C PRO A 24 13.69 -11.17 -8.09
N PRO A 25 13.70 -10.21 -9.03
CA PRO A 25 14.41 -10.38 -10.30
C PRO A 25 15.87 -10.77 -10.04
N GLU A 26 16.45 -11.61 -10.89
CA GLU A 26 17.89 -11.87 -10.85
C GLU A 26 18.63 -10.63 -11.36
N GLU A 27 19.57 -10.14 -10.57
CA GLU A 27 20.45 -9.01 -10.88
C GLU A 27 21.88 -9.56 -10.95
N THR A 28 22.56 -9.34 -12.07
CA THR A 28 23.96 -9.73 -12.24
C THR A 28 24.89 -8.65 -11.70
N ALA A 29 26.20 -8.93 -11.59
CA ALA A 29 27.17 -7.93 -11.16
C ALA A 29 27.27 -6.72 -12.11
N ALA A 30 26.88 -6.90 -13.38
CA ALA A 30 26.83 -5.84 -14.39
C ALA A 30 25.56 -4.97 -14.31
N ASP A 31 24.61 -5.35 -13.46
CA ASP A 31 23.37 -4.62 -13.24
C ASP A 31 23.47 -3.73 -11.99
N PHE A 32 22.69 -2.64 -11.98
CA PHE A 32 22.43 -1.90 -10.76
C PHE A 32 21.71 -2.79 -9.76
N GLN A 33 22.22 -2.87 -8.52
CA GLN A 33 21.66 -3.70 -7.45
C GLN A 33 20.40 -3.06 -6.83
N LEU A 34 19.34 -2.93 -7.64
CA LEU A 34 18.09 -2.28 -7.25
C LEU A 34 17.35 -3.04 -6.15
N ASN A 35 17.48 -4.37 -6.11
CA ASN A 35 16.93 -5.18 -5.02
C ASN A 35 17.56 -4.79 -3.68
N ALA A 36 18.87 -4.60 -3.61
CA ALA A 36 19.54 -4.16 -2.39
C ALA A 36 19.15 -2.71 -2.03
N PHE A 37 19.14 -1.80 -3.02
CA PHE A 37 18.69 -0.41 -2.83
C PHE A 37 17.26 -0.31 -2.28
N ALA A 38 16.37 -1.23 -2.68
CA ALA A 38 14.99 -1.29 -2.22
C ALA A 38 14.85 -1.45 -0.69
N HIS A 39 15.88 -2.01 -0.01
CA HIS A 39 15.88 -2.27 1.43
C HIS A 39 16.38 -1.08 2.25
N LEU A 40 16.92 -0.04 1.61
CA LEU A 40 17.41 1.14 2.32
C LEU A 40 16.26 1.80 3.11
N PRO A 41 16.52 2.26 4.33
CA PRO A 41 15.47 2.80 5.18
C PRO A 41 15.22 4.27 4.86
N VAL A 42 13.96 4.67 4.92
CA VAL A 42 13.53 6.06 4.78
C VAL A 42 12.44 6.36 5.81
N LYS A 43 12.43 7.57 6.37
CA LYS A 43 11.30 8.05 7.16
C LYS A 43 10.50 9.04 6.33
N PHE A 44 9.25 8.71 6.06
CA PHE A 44 8.33 9.55 5.28
C PHE A 44 6.94 9.50 5.90
N GLU A 45 6.27 10.66 5.99
CA GLU A 45 4.96 10.80 6.65
C GLU A 45 4.97 10.28 8.11
N GLY A 46 6.08 10.50 8.82
CA GLY A 46 6.24 10.08 10.20
C GLY A 46 6.58 8.59 10.41
N ARG A 47 6.47 7.73 9.38
CA ARG A 47 6.77 6.29 9.48
C ARG A 47 8.13 5.94 8.87
N LYS A 48 8.88 5.08 9.57
CA LYS A 48 10.09 4.41 9.05
C LYS A 48 9.66 3.25 8.14
N LYS A 49 10.11 3.23 6.89
CA LYS A 49 9.73 2.27 5.85
C LYS A 49 10.91 2.05 4.88
N PRO A 50 10.97 0.94 4.14
CA PRO A 50 11.98 0.79 3.09
C PRO A 50 11.68 1.70 1.89
N VAL A 51 12.70 2.01 1.11
CA VAL A 51 12.56 2.73 -0.17
C VAL A 51 11.58 2.03 -1.10
N ASP A 52 11.52 0.68 -1.10
CA ASP A 52 10.49 -0.09 -1.83
C ASP A 52 9.06 0.38 -1.50
N THR A 53 8.73 0.49 -0.21
CA THR A 53 7.37 0.90 0.20
C THR A 53 7.10 2.34 -0.20
N MET A 54 8.06 3.25 0.04
CA MET A 54 7.90 4.66 -0.35
C MET A 54 7.66 4.79 -1.85
N ALA A 55 8.47 4.11 -2.67
CA ALA A 55 8.35 4.14 -4.12
C ALA A 55 7.00 3.59 -4.61
N ARG A 56 6.55 2.45 -4.07
CA ARG A 56 5.25 1.85 -4.40
C ARG A 56 4.08 2.75 -4.02
N ASN A 57 4.15 3.36 -2.84
CA ASN A 57 3.09 4.24 -2.33
C ASN A 57 3.00 5.50 -3.18
N LEU A 58 4.13 6.17 -3.43
CA LEU A 58 4.15 7.37 -4.26
C LEU A 58 3.63 7.08 -5.68
N LEU A 59 4.08 5.99 -6.29
CA LEU A 59 3.61 5.61 -7.62
C LEU A 59 2.12 5.24 -7.63
N THR A 60 1.60 4.67 -6.53
CA THR A 60 0.17 4.38 -6.36
C THR A 60 -0.65 5.67 -6.28
N VAL A 61 -0.20 6.66 -5.52
CA VAL A 61 -0.86 7.97 -5.42
C VAL A 61 -0.90 8.66 -6.79
N LEU A 62 0.23 8.65 -7.52
CA LEU A 62 0.33 9.30 -8.82
C LEU A 62 -0.51 8.57 -9.89
N SER A 63 -0.29 7.26 -10.03
CA SER A 63 -0.70 6.47 -11.19
C SER A 63 -1.82 5.45 -10.93
N GLY A 64 -2.11 5.13 -9.66
CA GLY A 64 -2.94 4.00 -9.25
C GLY A 64 -2.30 2.64 -9.54
N LYS A 65 -0.98 2.57 -9.74
CA LYS A 65 -0.20 1.35 -10.03
C LYS A 65 1.08 1.36 -9.21
N GLN A 66 1.67 0.17 -9.03
CA GLN A 66 2.96 -0.02 -8.35
C GLN A 66 4.11 -0.34 -9.34
N SER A 67 3.90 -0.11 -10.63
CA SER A 67 4.93 -0.25 -11.67
C SER A 67 4.54 0.60 -12.88
N VAL A 68 5.53 1.07 -13.62
CA VAL A 68 5.34 1.85 -14.85
C VAL A 68 5.55 0.94 -16.06
N ARG A 69 4.85 1.25 -17.16
CA ARG A 69 5.23 0.77 -18.49
C ARG A 69 5.74 1.97 -19.27
N ALA A 70 6.99 1.91 -19.69
CA ALA A 70 7.58 2.90 -20.60
C ALA A 70 6.94 2.79 -21.99
N GLU A 71 7.22 3.75 -22.87
CA GLU A 71 6.62 3.82 -24.21
C GLU A 71 6.98 2.62 -25.08
N ASP A 72 8.20 2.10 -24.93
CA ASP A 72 8.70 0.88 -25.56
C ASP A 72 8.03 -0.42 -25.04
N GLY A 73 7.18 -0.31 -24.02
CA GLY A 73 6.51 -1.44 -23.37
C GLY A 73 7.28 -2.06 -22.21
N THR A 74 8.51 -1.59 -21.94
CA THR A 74 9.35 -2.08 -20.85
C THR A 74 8.69 -1.81 -19.50
N LYS A 75 8.68 -2.80 -18.62
CA LYS A 75 8.12 -2.68 -17.27
C LYS A 75 9.18 -2.16 -16.31
N ILE A 76 8.97 -0.96 -15.80
CA ILE A 76 9.85 -0.31 -14.82
C ILE A 76 9.29 -0.55 -13.42
N SER A 77 10.16 -1.01 -12.50
CA SER A 77 9.79 -1.22 -11.10
C SER A 77 9.55 0.12 -10.40
N ALA A 78 8.81 0.13 -9.29
CA ALA A 78 8.62 1.38 -8.53
C ALA A 78 9.96 1.94 -8.03
N VAL A 79 10.87 1.08 -7.59
CA VAL A 79 12.20 1.45 -7.08
C VAL A 79 13.04 2.09 -8.19
N GLN A 80 13.09 1.47 -9.37
CA GLN A 80 13.79 2.03 -10.53
C GLN A 80 13.18 3.38 -10.94
N TRP A 81 11.85 3.45 -11.04
CA TRP A 81 11.15 4.69 -11.36
C TRP A 81 11.51 5.82 -10.38
N LEU A 82 11.52 5.52 -9.08
CA LEU A 82 11.89 6.51 -8.07
C LEU A 82 13.36 6.91 -8.22
N LEU A 83 14.27 5.96 -8.42
CA LEU A 83 15.70 6.23 -8.57
C LEU A 83 16.04 7.04 -9.83
N ASP A 84 15.37 6.77 -10.95
CA ASP A 84 15.44 7.58 -12.17
C ASP A 84 15.05 9.04 -11.88
N ASN A 85 14.01 9.26 -11.06
CA ASN A 85 13.58 10.60 -10.67
C ASN A 85 14.52 11.26 -9.65
N MET A 86 15.02 10.52 -8.65
CA MET A 86 15.98 11.01 -7.66
C MET A 86 17.30 11.44 -8.29
N SER A 87 17.75 10.70 -9.30
CA SER A 87 18.98 10.97 -10.04
C SER A 87 18.84 12.04 -11.12
N GLY A 88 17.61 12.50 -11.41
CA GLY A 88 17.36 13.49 -12.45
C GLY A 88 17.63 12.97 -13.87
N ARG A 89 17.50 11.66 -14.11
CA ARG A 89 17.64 11.09 -15.45
C ARG A 89 16.59 11.67 -16.41
N PRO A 90 16.94 12.08 -17.64
CA PRO A 90 16.00 12.71 -18.57
C PRO A 90 14.74 11.86 -18.86
N GLU A 91 14.90 10.54 -18.92
CA GLU A 91 13.84 9.56 -19.20
C GLU A 91 12.79 9.54 -18.09
N ALA A 92 13.16 9.93 -16.86
CA ALA A 92 12.25 9.96 -15.72
C ALA A 92 11.03 10.86 -15.96
N LEU A 93 11.23 11.94 -16.73
CA LEU A 93 10.19 12.91 -17.06
C LEU A 93 9.17 12.38 -18.08
N ASP A 94 9.53 11.33 -18.83
CA ASP A 94 8.72 10.75 -19.90
C ASP A 94 7.81 9.63 -19.43
N TYR A 95 8.02 9.12 -18.21
CA TYR A 95 7.19 8.08 -17.64
C TYR A 95 5.73 8.52 -17.43
N PRO A 96 4.74 7.86 -18.06
CA PRO A 96 3.33 8.26 -17.97
C PRO A 96 2.72 7.80 -16.64
N VAL A 97 3.00 8.55 -15.57
CA VAL A 97 2.62 8.18 -14.19
C VAL A 97 1.55 9.07 -13.57
N ILE A 98 1.33 10.29 -14.07
CA ILE A 98 0.38 11.23 -13.47
C ILE A 98 -1.01 10.96 -14.03
N ARG A 99 -1.87 10.30 -13.24
CA ARG A 99 -3.25 9.97 -13.64
C ARG A 99 -4.21 11.14 -13.38
N SER A 100 -4.93 11.56 -14.41
CA SER A 100 -6.02 12.55 -14.37
C SER A 100 -7.22 12.05 -15.18
N GLU A 101 -8.39 11.92 -14.54
CA GLU A 101 -9.59 11.31 -15.15
C GLU A 101 -10.63 12.33 -15.64
N ASN A 102 -10.43 13.60 -15.33
CA ASN A 102 -11.40 14.64 -15.63
C ASN A 102 -11.05 15.33 -16.96
N LEU A 103 -11.93 15.21 -17.95
CA LEU A 103 -11.71 15.73 -19.30
C LEU A 103 -11.58 17.27 -19.34
N ASP A 104 -12.29 17.99 -18.46
CA ASP A 104 -12.21 19.45 -18.38
C ASP A 104 -10.82 19.88 -17.86
N VAL A 105 -10.28 19.17 -16.87
CA VAL A 105 -8.90 19.37 -16.39
C VAL A 105 -7.89 19.08 -17.49
N LEU A 106 -8.07 17.99 -18.25
CA LEU A 106 -7.18 17.67 -19.38
C LEU A 106 -7.21 18.75 -20.45
N THR A 107 -8.41 19.20 -20.84
CA THR A 107 -8.62 20.23 -21.85
C THR A 107 -7.99 21.56 -21.42
N ASN A 108 -8.18 21.96 -20.16
CA ASN A 108 -7.57 23.19 -19.62
C ASN A 108 -6.03 23.12 -19.66
N LEU A 109 -5.47 21.95 -19.35
CA LEU A 109 -4.03 21.70 -19.37
C LEU A 109 -3.49 21.39 -20.78
N GLY A 110 -4.32 21.42 -21.82
CA GLY A 110 -3.91 21.13 -23.20
C GLY A 110 -3.41 19.70 -23.40
N LEU A 111 -3.89 18.74 -22.61
CA LEU A 111 -3.51 17.34 -22.67
C LEU A 111 -4.48 16.55 -23.56
N GLU A 112 -3.93 15.70 -24.44
CA GLU A 112 -4.72 14.84 -25.32
C GLU A 112 -5.38 13.70 -24.55
N GLU A 113 -6.67 13.46 -24.79
CA GLU A 113 -7.39 12.34 -24.20
C GLU A 113 -6.87 11.00 -24.76
N ARG A 114 -6.55 10.06 -23.85
CA ARG A 114 -6.10 8.71 -24.21
C ARG A 114 -6.61 7.63 -23.28
N LYS A 115 -6.71 6.39 -23.78
CA LYS A 115 -7.29 5.21 -23.10
C LYS A 115 -6.84 4.98 -21.64
N ARG A 116 -5.62 5.38 -21.28
CA ARG A 116 -5.04 5.11 -19.94
C ARG A 116 -5.01 6.33 -19.02
N LEU A 117 -5.35 7.53 -19.52
CA LEU A 117 -5.49 8.77 -18.75
C LEU A 117 -4.31 9.06 -17.81
N ARG A 118 -3.09 8.72 -18.25
CA ARG A 118 -1.83 8.90 -17.51
C ARG A 118 -0.87 9.70 -18.35
N TYR A 119 -0.30 10.74 -17.76
CA TYR A 119 0.55 11.73 -18.38
C TYR A 119 1.93 11.73 -17.75
N SER A 120 2.93 12.01 -18.57
CA SER A 120 4.29 12.20 -18.12
C SER A 120 4.42 13.57 -17.45
N TYR A 121 5.47 13.73 -16.64
CA TYR A 121 5.73 15.04 -16.06
C TYR A 121 6.12 16.05 -17.15
N ARG A 122 6.81 15.60 -18.21
CA ARG A 122 7.19 16.42 -19.36
C ARG A 122 5.98 17.02 -20.08
N GLU A 123 4.90 16.26 -20.25
CA GLU A 123 3.66 16.74 -20.88
C GLU A 123 2.98 17.84 -20.04
N LEU A 124 3.13 17.78 -18.72
CA LEU A 124 2.49 18.74 -17.80
C LEU A 124 3.31 20.02 -17.61
N LEU A 125 4.64 19.97 -17.79
CA LEU A 125 5.57 21.09 -17.58
C LEU A 125 5.08 22.42 -18.16
N PRO A 126 4.64 22.52 -19.43
CA PRO A 126 4.24 23.80 -20.04
C PRO A 126 3.03 24.45 -19.36
N ASN A 127 2.17 23.65 -18.71
CA ASN A 127 0.89 24.09 -18.16
C ASN A 127 0.83 24.00 -16.62
N LEU A 128 1.95 23.75 -15.93
CA LEU A 128 2.01 23.71 -14.47
C LEU A 128 1.54 25.02 -13.83
N GLY A 129 1.88 26.18 -14.40
CA GLY A 129 1.44 27.48 -13.89
C GLY A 129 -0.08 27.70 -13.99
N ARG A 130 -0.70 27.15 -15.04
CA ARG A 130 -2.18 27.18 -15.18
C ARG A 130 -2.83 26.28 -14.14
N LEU A 131 -2.28 25.09 -13.92
CA LEU A 131 -2.75 24.18 -12.90
C LEU A 131 -2.65 24.80 -11.50
N ASP A 132 -1.52 25.42 -11.17
CA ASP A 132 -1.30 26.10 -9.88
C ASP A 132 -2.31 27.23 -9.67
N SER A 133 -2.53 28.04 -10.70
CA SER A 133 -3.52 29.13 -10.66
C SER A 133 -4.94 28.59 -10.43
N ALA A 134 -5.34 27.56 -11.17
CA ALA A 134 -6.64 26.91 -11.02
C ALA A 134 -6.79 26.28 -9.62
N ALA A 135 -5.75 25.65 -9.09
CA ALA A 135 -5.75 25.04 -7.77
C ALA A 135 -5.91 26.10 -6.67
N ARG A 136 -5.20 27.23 -6.75
CA ARG A 136 -5.36 28.35 -5.80
C ARG A 136 -6.78 28.91 -5.83
N SER A 137 -7.36 29.10 -7.01
CA SER A 137 -8.76 29.53 -7.14
C SER A 137 -9.74 28.52 -6.53
N ALA A 138 -9.51 27.22 -6.72
CA ALA A 138 -10.34 26.18 -6.12
C ALA A 138 -10.18 26.11 -4.59
N TYR A 139 -8.97 26.31 -4.06
CA TYR A 139 -8.70 26.36 -2.63
C TYR A 139 -9.35 27.55 -1.92
N ALA A 140 -9.46 28.70 -2.61
CA ALA A 140 -10.14 29.88 -2.07
C ALA A 140 -11.66 29.69 -1.87
N LYS A 141 -12.26 28.69 -2.53
CA LYS A 141 -13.67 28.32 -2.34
C LYS A 141 -13.83 27.47 -1.08
N GLN A 142 -14.94 27.68 -0.36
CA GLN A 142 -15.38 26.78 0.71
C GLN A 142 -15.71 25.38 0.15
N ASP A 143 -15.46 24.32 0.92
CA ASP A 143 -15.63 22.92 0.47
C ASP A 143 -17.00 22.63 -0.16
N ARG A 144 -18.08 23.20 0.40
CA ARG A 144 -19.45 23.02 -0.10
C ARG A 144 -19.69 23.68 -1.47
N ASN A 145 -18.90 24.70 -1.81
CA ASN A 145 -19.01 25.47 -3.04
C ASN A 145 -18.04 24.98 -4.13
N ARG A 146 -17.22 23.97 -3.84
CA ARG A 146 -16.32 23.36 -4.83
C ARG A 146 -17.09 22.41 -5.73
N ASP A 147 -17.09 22.72 -7.03
CA ASP A 147 -17.67 21.85 -8.05
C ASP A 147 -16.77 20.63 -8.33
N LEU A 148 -17.18 19.79 -9.29
CA LEU A 148 -16.39 18.61 -9.66
C LEU A 148 -15.04 18.99 -10.26
N TYR A 149 -14.97 20.05 -11.05
CA TYR A 149 -13.73 20.53 -11.66
C TYR A 149 -12.74 20.98 -10.59
N ASP A 150 -13.18 21.83 -9.64
CA ASP A 150 -12.39 22.31 -8.51
C ASP A 150 -11.75 21.16 -7.73
N ARG A 151 -12.54 20.12 -7.42
CA ARG A 151 -12.07 18.94 -6.68
C ARG A 151 -11.02 18.16 -7.47
N GLN A 152 -11.19 18.03 -8.78
CA GLN A 152 -10.27 17.29 -9.64
C GLN A 152 -8.97 18.07 -9.89
N VAL A 153 -9.06 19.39 -10.05
CA VAL A 153 -7.88 20.29 -10.10
C VAL A 153 -7.08 20.18 -8.80
N ILE A 154 -7.74 20.31 -7.64
CA ILE A 154 -7.08 20.17 -6.34
C ILE A 154 -6.41 18.80 -6.22
N LYS A 155 -7.10 17.74 -6.60
CA LYS A 155 -6.56 16.37 -6.56
C LYS A 155 -5.31 16.22 -7.43
N LEU A 156 -5.32 16.76 -8.65
CA LEU A 156 -4.16 16.71 -9.54
C LEU A 156 -3.01 17.57 -9.02
N ALA A 157 -3.30 18.77 -8.55
CA ALA A 157 -2.31 19.68 -7.98
C ALA A 157 -1.61 19.05 -6.75
N ASN A 158 -2.37 18.43 -5.84
CA ASN A 158 -1.81 17.77 -4.66
C ASN A 158 -0.87 16.62 -5.00
N LYS A 159 -1.21 15.84 -6.04
CA LYS A 159 -0.30 14.79 -6.55
C LYS A 159 1.02 15.38 -7.02
N LEU A 160 0.96 16.49 -7.76
CA LEU A 160 2.16 17.15 -8.27
C LEU A 160 2.97 17.83 -7.18
N TYR A 161 2.32 18.49 -6.22
CA TYR A 161 3.03 19.07 -5.07
C TYR A 161 3.71 17.99 -4.24
N LEU A 162 3.04 16.87 -3.97
CA LEU A 162 3.64 15.71 -3.31
C LEU A 162 4.86 15.22 -4.07
N PHE A 163 4.72 15.02 -5.38
CA PHE A 163 5.81 14.57 -6.23
C PHE A 163 6.99 15.56 -6.22
N GLN A 164 6.74 16.84 -6.44
CA GLN A 164 7.76 17.89 -6.44
C GLN A 164 8.47 18.03 -5.09
N ASN A 165 7.74 17.96 -3.98
CA ASN A 165 8.31 18.01 -2.63
C ASN A 165 9.23 16.81 -2.37
N VAL A 166 8.81 15.62 -2.80
CA VAL A 166 9.65 14.41 -2.74
C VAL A 166 10.91 14.62 -3.58
N LEU A 167 10.80 15.03 -4.85
CA LEU A 167 11.97 15.23 -5.70
C LEU A 167 12.93 16.30 -5.16
N GLY A 168 12.40 17.40 -4.65
CA GLY A 168 13.20 18.47 -4.02
C GLY A 168 13.99 18.00 -2.79
N SER A 169 13.59 16.91 -2.14
CA SER A 169 14.35 16.33 -1.03
C SER A 169 15.61 15.56 -1.44
N PHE A 170 15.75 15.28 -2.74
CA PHE A 170 16.88 14.56 -3.34
C PHE A 170 17.74 15.45 -4.24
N GLU A 171 17.49 16.75 -4.25
CA GLU A 171 18.29 17.69 -5.04
C GLU A 171 19.74 17.69 -4.55
N ASP A 172 20.66 17.50 -5.50
CA ASP A 172 22.10 17.46 -5.24
C ASP A 172 22.66 18.90 -5.15
N PRO A 173 23.08 19.34 -3.95
CA PRO A 173 23.57 20.71 -3.77
C PRO A 173 24.93 20.94 -4.41
N SER A 174 25.68 19.90 -4.80
CA SER A 174 26.99 20.06 -5.44
C SER A 174 26.91 20.70 -6.84
N ALA A 175 25.76 20.60 -7.49
CA ALA A 175 25.50 21.24 -8.78
C ALA A 175 25.06 22.71 -8.66
N ILE A 176 24.86 23.22 -7.44
CA ILE A 176 24.31 24.56 -7.19
C ILE A 176 25.44 25.59 -7.12
N PRO A 177 25.38 26.68 -7.91
CA PRO A 177 26.37 27.75 -7.86
C PRO A 177 26.49 28.37 -6.46
N ALA A 178 27.70 28.75 -6.07
CA ALA A 178 28.00 29.24 -4.72
C ALA A 178 27.12 30.44 -4.30
N GLU A 179 26.84 31.33 -5.25
CA GLU A 179 25.99 32.51 -5.04
C GLU A 179 24.52 32.18 -4.77
N GLN A 180 24.05 30.98 -5.13
CA GLN A 180 22.68 30.52 -4.92
C GLN A 180 22.53 29.64 -3.67
N LEU A 181 23.62 29.28 -3.00
CA LEU A 181 23.60 28.34 -1.86
C LEU A 181 22.76 28.86 -0.68
N MET A 182 22.83 30.16 -0.37
CA MET A 182 22.01 30.75 0.71
C MET A 182 20.52 30.71 0.39
N ALA A 183 20.12 31.06 -0.84
CA ALA A 183 18.74 30.97 -1.28
C ALA A 183 18.22 29.52 -1.29
N THR A 184 19.09 28.59 -1.68
CA THR A 184 18.83 27.15 -1.63
C THR A 184 18.65 26.66 -0.20
N ALA A 185 19.52 27.05 0.73
CA ALA A 185 19.40 26.73 2.15
C ALA A 185 18.04 27.18 2.70
N GLN A 186 17.60 28.40 2.37
CA GLN A 186 16.26 28.90 2.74
C GLN A 186 15.12 28.10 2.10
N ARG A 187 15.29 27.63 0.86
CA ARG A 187 14.33 26.73 0.22
C ARG A 187 14.25 25.38 0.94
N TYR A 188 15.39 24.79 1.29
CA TYR A 188 15.45 23.53 2.03
C TYR A 188 14.82 23.64 3.41
N MET A 189 15.09 24.70 4.16
CA MET A 189 14.42 24.94 5.45
C MET A 189 12.89 25.01 5.31
N ARG A 190 12.37 25.62 4.24
CA ARG A 190 10.92 25.63 3.96
C ARG A 190 10.39 24.26 3.60
N LEU A 191 11.13 23.47 2.81
CA LEU A 191 10.76 22.10 2.45
C LEU A 191 10.77 21.16 3.66
N GLU A 192 11.70 21.34 4.59
CA GLU A 192 11.74 20.59 5.87
C GLU A 192 10.52 20.85 6.75
N GLY A 193 9.90 22.02 6.63
CA GLY A 193 8.61 22.31 7.25
C GLY A 193 7.42 21.55 6.62
N MET A 194 7.63 20.92 5.46
CA MET A 194 6.64 20.07 4.78
C MET A 194 6.91 18.59 5.07
N SER A 195 5.97 17.72 4.68
CA SER A 195 6.20 16.26 4.73
C SER A 195 7.10 15.86 3.57
N ILE A 196 8.40 15.73 3.82
CA ILE A 196 9.42 15.26 2.87
C ILE A 196 10.08 13.96 3.33
N PRO A 197 10.64 13.16 2.40
CA PRO A 197 11.45 11.99 2.76
C PRO A 197 12.70 12.37 3.55
N LEU A 198 12.94 11.65 4.64
CA LEU A 198 14.17 11.72 5.43
C LEU A 198 14.96 10.44 5.19
N MET A 199 16.04 10.54 4.42
CA MET A 199 16.82 9.38 3.98
C MET A 199 17.95 9.01 4.92
N ILE A 200 18.41 9.96 5.76
CA ILE A 200 19.56 9.76 6.62
C ILE A 200 19.06 9.30 7.99
N PRO A 201 19.24 8.03 8.36
CA PRO A 201 18.85 7.53 9.67
C PRO A 201 19.72 8.13 10.78
N PRO A 202 19.26 8.09 12.04
CA PRO A 202 20.08 8.37 13.19
C PRO A 202 21.30 7.43 13.24
N THR A 203 22.46 8.02 13.53
CA THR A 203 23.79 7.41 13.64
C THR A 203 24.35 7.70 15.04
N ALA A 204 25.54 7.18 15.37
CA ALA A 204 26.20 7.55 16.63
C ALA A 204 26.48 9.07 16.72
N GLY A 205 26.65 9.74 15.57
CA GLY A 205 26.87 11.18 15.47
C GLY A 205 25.60 12.04 15.38
N ASN A 206 24.42 11.43 15.18
CA ASN A 206 23.17 12.14 14.97
C ASN A 206 21.96 11.38 15.50
N ASP A 207 21.21 12.01 16.41
CA ASP A 207 20.06 11.41 17.10
C ASP A 207 18.77 11.38 16.26
N ARG A 208 18.74 12.03 15.09
CA ARG A 208 17.52 12.30 14.32
C ARG A 208 17.61 11.87 12.87
N TRP A 209 16.44 11.59 12.30
CA TRP A 209 16.30 11.41 10.86
C TRP A 209 16.51 12.75 10.16
N ARG A 210 17.40 12.80 9.16
CA ARG A 210 17.69 14.02 8.41
C ARG A 210 17.33 13.87 6.91
N PRO A 211 16.91 14.96 6.26
CA PRO A 211 16.78 14.99 4.81
C PRO A 211 18.14 14.88 4.13
N LEU A 212 18.18 14.29 2.93
CA LEU A 212 19.42 14.13 2.18
C LEU A 212 19.98 15.48 1.72
N MET A 213 19.14 16.30 1.07
CA MET A 213 19.56 17.56 0.45
C MET A 213 20.18 18.56 1.43
N SER A 214 19.61 18.72 2.63
CA SER A 214 20.16 19.63 3.65
C SER A 214 21.42 19.10 4.31
N THR A 215 21.52 17.78 4.50
CA THR A 215 22.73 17.14 5.03
C THR A 215 23.89 17.24 4.05
N LEU A 216 23.63 17.02 2.75
CA LEU A 216 24.63 17.23 1.70
C LEU A 216 25.02 18.72 1.57
N LEU A 217 24.06 19.63 1.69
CA LEU A 217 24.34 21.07 1.60
C LEU A 217 25.25 21.53 2.76
N ALA A 218 25.04 21.00 3.95
CA ALA A 218 25.92 21.28 5.08
C ALA A 218 27.34 20.75 4.88
N ALA A 219 27.50 19.62 4.17
CA ALA A 219 28.79 19.06 3.80
C ALA A 219 29.46 19.78 2.61
N HIS A 220 28.76 20.72 1.96
CA HIS A 220 29.28 21.41 0.78
C HIS A 220 30.52 22.26 1.12
N PRO A 221 31.61 22.22 0.34
CA PRO A 221 32.85 22.94 0.64
C PRO A 221 32.65 24.44 0.89
N ALA A 222 31.79 25.10 0.11
CA ALA A 222 31.47 26.52 0.28
C ALA A 222 30.63 26.84 1.53
N MET A 223 30.07 25.83 2.20
CA MET A 223 29.25 25.96 3.42
C MET A 223 30.03 25.56 4.69
N THR A 224 31.20 24.94 4.55
CA THR A 224 32.03 24.45 5.67
C THR A 224 32.39 25.54 6.69
N GLY A 225 32.64 26.78 6.24
CA GLY A 225 32.91 27.92 7.13
C GLY A 225 31.72 28.35 7.99
N ALA A 226 30.48 28.15 7.53
CA ALA A 226 29.25 28.39 8.30
C ALA A 226 28.87 27.19 9.19
N ALA A 227 29.24 25.99 8.77
CA ALA A 227 29.06 24.73 9.49
C ALA A 227 29.97 24.60 10.73
N ALA A 228 31.19 25.15 10.67
CA ALA A 228 32.15 25.15 11.77
C ALA A 228 31.67 25.94 13.02
N GLY A 229 30.69 26.84 12.87
CA GLY A 229 30.07 27.57 13.99
C GLY A 229 28.85 26.90 14.61
N HIS A 230 28.35 25.80 14.03
CA HIS A 230 27.05 25.19 14.39
C HIS A 230 27.10 23.66 14.59
N ASP A 231 28.27 23.06 14.81
CA ASP A 231 28.44 21.59 15.02
C ASP A 231 27.71 20.73 13.97
N ILE A 232 27.76 21.14 12.69
CA ILE A 232 27.14 20.33 11.64
C ILE A 232 28.10 19.21 11.26
N ALA A 233 27.94 18.05 11.92
CA ALA A 233 28.66 16.84 11.57
C ALA A 233 28.32 16.43 10.13
N VAL A 234 29.36 16.21 9.32
CA VAL A 234 29.22 15.59 8.00
C VAL A 234 28.85 14.13 8.23
N GLU A 235 27.63 13.75 7.84
CA GLU A 235 27.15 12.37 7.98
C GLU A 235 27.69 11.52 6.82
N PRO A 236 28.51 10.47 7.08
CA PRO A 236 29.06 9.61 6.02
C PRO A 236 27.96 8.99 5.16
N LEU A 237 26.84 8.58 5.76
CA LEU A 237 25.70 8.00 5.05
C LEU A 237 25.12 8.95 3.99
N ALA A 238 25.12 10.27 4.25
CA ALA A 238 24.62 11.23 3.28
C ALA A 238 25.54 11.32 2.06
N VAL A 239 26.85 11.29 2.27
CA VAL A 239 27.85 11.30 1.19
C VAL A 239 27.71 10.05 0.32
N HIS A 240 27.68 8.85 0.93
CA HIS A 240 27.47 7.59 0.19
C HIS A 240 26.17 7.62 -0.62
N MET A 241 25.07 8.11 -0.04
CA MET A 241 23.79 8.26 -0.76
C MET A 241 23.89 9.25 -1.94
N GLY A 242 24.55 10.40 -1.75
CA GLY A 242 24.76 11.38 -2.81
C GLY A 242 25.60 10.83 -3.97
N VAL A 243 26.73 10.18 -3.66
CA VAL A 243 27.60 9.55 -4.67
C VAL A 243 26.86 8.44 -5.39
N MET A 244 26.09 7.60 -4.68
CA MET A 244 25.28 6.54 -5.27
C MET A 244 24.24 7.11 -6.26
N ILE A 245 23.52 8.18 -5.91
CA ILE A 245 22.56 8.82 -6.83
C ILE A 245 23.27 9.42 -8.05
N GLY A 246 24.44 10.04 -7.87
CA GLY A 246 25.27 10.56 -8.95
C GLY A 246 25.81 9.46 -9.88
N ALA A 247 26.30 8.36 -9.33
CA ALA A 247 26.78 7.20 -10.07
C ALA A 247 25.66 6.58 -10.92
N TYR A 248 24.44 6.50 -10.36
CA TYR A 248 23.28 6.06 -11.13
C TYR A 248 22.95 7.03 -12.27
N ARG A 249 22.98 8.35 -12.04
CA ARG A 249 22.77 9.36 -13.10
C ARG A 249 23.74 9.16 -14.27
N GLU A 250 25.00 8.86 -13.98
CA GLU A 250 26.09 8.72 -14.97
C GLU A 250 26.16 7.32 -15.60
N GLY A 251 25.40 6.35 -15.11
CA GLY A 251 25.45 4.98 -15.62
C GLY A 251 26.61 4.14 -15.06
N ASN A 252 27.28 4.61 -14.00
CA ASN A 252 28.41 3.91 -13.38
C ASN A 252 27.92 2.84 -12.38
N VAL A 253 27.78 1.61 -12.88
CA VAL A 253 27.27 0.47 -12.11
C VAL A 253 28.22 0.08 -10.98
N ASP A 254 29.53 0.04 -11.25
CA ASP A 254 30.53 -0.40 -10.27
C ASP A 254 30.55 0.53 -9.05
N LEU A 255 30.57 1.85 -9.29
CA LEU A 255 30.54 2.85 -8.22
C LEU A 255 29.22 2.82 -7.45
N PHE A 256 28.08 2.69 -8.14
CA PHE A 256 26.78 2.56 -7.48
C PHE A 256 26.76 1.36 -6.54
N ASN A 257 27.20 0.20 -7.03
CA ASN A 257 27.17 -1.05 -6.28
C ASN A 257 28.16 -1.03 -5.10
N SER A 258 29.35 -0.43 -5.26
CA SER A 258 30.31 -0.29 -4.16
C SER A 258 29.78 0.62 -3.06
N GLU A 259 29.24 1.79 -3.41
CA GLU A 259 28.69 2.75 -2.46
C GLU A 259 27.46 2.21 -1.72
N LEU A 260 26.62 1.45 -2.43
CA LEU A 260 25.48 0.76 -1.82
C LEU A 260 25.91 -0.27 -0.77
N MET A 261 26.97 -1.03 -1.04
CA MET A 261 27.54 -1.97 -0.07
C MET A 261 28.09 -1.24 1.16
N GLU A 262 28.85 -0.16 0.98
CA GLU A 262 29.39 0.61 2.10
C GLU A 262 28.30 1.27 2.94
N TYR A 263 27.28 1.85 2.30
CA TYR A 263 26.10 2.37 2.99
C TYR A 263 25.43 1.28 3.83
N GLY A 264 25.25 0.08 3.26
CA GLY A 264 24.66 -1.06 3.94
C GLY A 264 25.48 -1.53 5.16
N ASN A 265 26.80 -1.61 5.00
CA ASN A 265 27.73 -2.00 6.07
C ASN A 265 27.68 -1.04 7.26
N LEU A 266 27.74 0.28 6.97
CA LEU A 266 27.63 1.31 8.00
C LEU A 266 26.28 1.26 8.72
N LEU A 267 25.19 1.12 7.96
CA LEU A 267 23.85 1.03 8.54
C LEU A 267 23.69 -0.21 9.41
N GLN A 268 24.24 -1.35 9.01
CA GLN A 268 24.17 -2.59 9.78
C GLN A 268 24.98 -2.49 11.08
N ALA A 269 26.14 -1.82 11.04
CA ALA A 269 26.98 -1.59 12.21
C ALA A 269 26.30 -0.66 13.23
N GLU A 270 25.64 0.41 12.78
CA GLU A 270 25.07 1.42 13.67
C GLU A 270 23.60 1.18 14.03
N ASN A 271 22.81 0.54 13.17
CA ASN A 271 21.37 0.34 13.36
C ASN A 271 20.85 -1.01 12.80
N PRO A 272 21.24 -2.14 13.40
CA PRO A 272 20.87 -3.47 12.90
C PRO A 272 19.35 -3.73 12.94
N GLU A 273 18.63 -3.19 13.94
CA GLU A 273 17.18 -3.38 14.07
C GLU A 273 16.41 -2.75 12.89
N ALA A 274 16.82 -1.54 12.45
CA ALA A 274 16.21 -0.88 11.31
C ALA A 274 16.36 -1.72 10.03
N PHE A 275 17.54 -2.30 9.80
CA PHE A 275 17.84 -3.11 8.62
C PHE A 275 16.96 -4.37 8.51
N HIS A 276 16.83 -5.13 9.61
CA HIS A 276 15.97 -6.32 9.63
C HIS A 276 14.49 -5.99 9.41
N LYS A 277 14.01 -4.89 10.02
CA LYS A 277 12.63 -4.45 9.85
C LYS A 277 12.33 -4.02 8.40
N MET A 278 13.26 -3.31 7.75
CA MET A 278 13.11 -2.95 6.33
C MET A 278 13.04 -4.18 5.44
N SER A 279 13.93 -5.14 5.66
CA SER A 279 13.96 -6.39 4.88
C SER A 279 12.68 -7.20 5.00
N PHE A 280 12.10 -7.25 6.20
CA PHE A 280 10.81 -7.90 6.43
C PHE A 280 9.66 -7.19 5.70
N GLU A 281 9.63 -5.86 5.67
CA GLU A 281 8.60 -5.10 4.95
C GLU A 281 8.70 -5.28 3.43
N VAL A 282 9.93 -5.32 2.86
CA VAL A 282 10.12 -5.61 1.43
C VAL A 282 9.59 -7.00 1.08
N PHE A 283 9.90 -8.01 1.89
CA PHE A 283 9.35 -9.36 1.73
C PHE A 283 7.81 -9.37 1.79
N TYR A 284 7.24 -8.69 2.80
CA TYR A 284 5.80 -8.55 2.98
C TYR A 284 5.12 -7.91 1.75
N ASN A 285 5.70 -6.85 1.19
CA ASN A 285 5.18 -6.18 -0.01
C ASN A 285 5.19 -7.10 -1.25
N ARG A 286 6.26 -7.88 -1.44
CA ARG A 286 6.38 -8.84 -2.56
C ARG A 286 5.36 -9.96 -2.47
N LEU A 287 5.10 -10.44 -1.25
CA LEU A 287 4.11 -11.48 -1.03
C LEU A 287 2.72 -11.05 -1.52
N SER A 288 2.41 -9.74 -1.50
CA SER A 288 1.17 -9.14 -2.01
C SER A 288 -0.10 -9.84 -1.52
N THR A 289 -0.06 -10.24 -0.24
CA THR A 289 -0.95 -11.25 0.34
C THR A 289 -2.42 -10.91 0.24
N PHE A 290 -2.82 -9.65 0.44
CA PHE A 290 -4.22 -9.25 0.36
C PHE A 290 -4.80 -9.41 -1.04
N MET A 291 -4.05 -9.01 -2.09
CA MET A 291 -4.51 -9.14 -3.47
C MET A 291 -4.65 -10.61 -3.87
N LYS A 292 -3.66 -11.44 -3.52
CA LYS A 292 -3.71 -12.89 -3.75
C LYS A 292 -4.84 -13.57 -2.98
N SER A 293 -5.07 -13.17 -1.73
CA SER A 293 -6.18 -13.67 -0.91
C SER A 293 -7.52 -13.29 -1.53
N ALA A 294 -7.69 -12.05 -2.02
CA ALA A 294 -8.89 -11.61 -2.71
C ALA A 294 -9.17 -12.47 -3.96
N GLN A 295 -8.15 -12.74 -4.78
CA GLN A 295 -8.26 -13.60 -5.96
C GLN A 295 -8.68 -15.04 -5.60
N LEU A 296 -8.11 -15.60 -4.52
CA LEU A 296 -8.52 -16.93 -4.04
C LEU A 296 -9.93 -16.92 -3.45
N TYR A 297 -10.35 -15.89 -2.73
CA TYR A 297 -11.73 -15.78 -2.23
C TYR A 297 -12.75 -15.66 -3.36
N LEU A 298 -12.42 -14.94 -4.43
CA LEU A 298 -13.23 -14.92 -5.65
C LEU A 298 -13.33 -16.32 -6.27
N LEU A 299 -12.21 -17.05 -6.37
CA LEU A 299 -12.20 -18.43 -6.85
C LEU A 299 -13.05 -19.36 -5.97
N VAL A 300 -12.97 -19.22 -4.65
CA VAL A 300 -13.80 -19.96 -3.68
C VAL A 300 -15.29 -19.70 -3.92
N PHE A 301 -15.67 -18.44 -4.12
CA PHE A 301 -17.04 -18.06 -4.44
C PHE A 301 -17.51 -18.71 -5.75
N VAL A 302 -16.73 -18.58 -6.82
CA VAL A 302 -17.06 -19.17 -8.14
C VAL A 302 -17.19 -20.70 -8.06
N LEU A 303 -16.24 -21.38 -7.40
CA LEU A 303 -16.30 -22.83 -7.21
C LEU A 303 -17.50 -23.26 -6.39
N SER A 304 -17.93 -22.44 -5.43
CA SER A 304 -19.10 -22.70 -4.60
C SER A 304 -20.40 -22.52 -5.37
N CYS A 305 -20.51 -21.49 -6.21
CA CYS A 305 -21.63 -21.31 -7.15
C CYS A 305 -21.78 -22.51 -8.09
N PHE A 306 -20.69 -22.96 -8.72
CA PHE A 306 -20.72 -24.13 -9.61
C PHE A 306 -20.93 -25.45 -8.87
N GLY A 307 -20.38 -25.59 -7.66
CA GLY A 307 -20.59 -26.74 -6.80
C GLY A 307 -22.08 -26.91 -6.45
N TRP A 308 -22.76 -25.80 -6.17
CA TRP A 308 -24.19 -25.77 -5.88
C TRP A 308 -25.04 -25.98 -7.15
N LEU A 309 -24.74 -25.26 -8.24
CA LEU A 309 -25.47 -25.36 -9.51
C LEU A 309 -25.44 -26.77 -10.12
N PHE A 310 -24.29 -27.45 -10.05
CA PHE A 310 -24.10 -28.79 -10.62
C PHE A 310 -24.19 -29.93 -9.61
N ARG A 311 -24.48 -29.63 -8.32
CA ARG A 311 -24.52 -30.60 -7.21
C ARG A 311 -23.27 -31.48 -7.14
N LYS A 312 -22.09 -30.84 -7.21
CA LYS A 312 -20.78 -31.51 -7.19
C LYS A 312 -20.08 -31.27 -5.86
N ASP A 313 -20.18 -32.23 -4.94
CA ASP A 313 -19.52 -32.20 -3.63
C ASP A 313 -17.99 -32.00 -3.71
N GLY A 314 -17.36 -32.48 -4.79
CA GLY A 314 -15.93 -32.30 -5.01
C GLY A 314 -15.52 -30.83 -5.13
N LEU A 315 -16.33 -29.99 -5.80
CA LEU A 315 -16.06 -28.56 -5.97
C LEU A 315 -16.23 -27.82 -4.64
N LEU A 316 -17.28 -28.12 -3.87
CA LEU A 316 -17.50 -27.53 -2.55
C LEU A 316 -16.38 -27.91 -1.58
N SER A 317 -15.91 -29.16 -1.64
CA SER A 317 -14.78 -29.64 -0.83
C SER A 317 -13.47 -28.94 -1.20
N ALA A 318 -13.22 -28.71 -2.50
CA ALA A 318 -12.07 -27.95 -2.98
C ALA A 318 -12.13 -26.48 -2.55
N ALA A 319 -13.29 -25.83 -2.71
CA ALA A 319 -13.52 -24.44 -2.32
C ALA A 319 -13.27 -24.23 -0.82
N ARG A 320 -13.77 -25.14 0.03
CA ARG A 320 -13.50 -25.10 1.47
C ARG A 320 -12.01 -25.18 1.79
N THR A 321 -11.28 -26.10 1.15
CA THR A 321 -9.83 -26.22 1.37
C THR A 321 -9.08 -24.98 0.91
N LEU A 322 -9.41 -24.44 -0.27
CA LEU A 322 -8.82 -23.19 -0.74
C LEU A 322 -9.10 -22.02 0.22
N MET A 323 -10.32 -21.92 0.76
CA MET A 323 -10.67 -20.88 1.73
C MET A 323 -9.83 -20.96 3.00
N ILE A 324 -9.67 -22.16 3.57
CA ILE A 324 -8.85 -22.38 4.78
C ILE A 324 -7.39 -22.04 4.49
N PHE A 325 -6.84 -22.49 3.36
CA PHE A 325 -5.44 -22.23 3.00
C PHE A 325 -5.17 -20.79 2.56
N ALA A 326 -6.18 -20.06 2.07
CA ALA A 326 -6.09 -18.62 1.82
C ALA A 326 -6.22 -17.80 3.12
N PHE A 327 -6.93 -18.31 4.13
CA PHE A 327 -7.08 -17.65 5.43
C PHE A 327 -5.77 -17.58 6.23
N ILE A 328 -4.89 -18.58 6.11
CA ILE A 328 -3.57 -18.62 6.77
C ILE A 328 -2.70 -17.41 6.38
N PRO A 329 -2.37 -17.17 5.09
CA PRO A 329 -1.56 -16.04 4.69
C PRO A 329 -2.28 -14.71 4.93
N HIS A 330 -3.61 -14.64 4.80
CA HIS A 330 -4.37 -13.45 5.20
C HIS A 330 -4.16 -13.10 6.68
N THR A 331 -4.23 -14.10 7.57
CA THR A 331 -3.96 -13.93 9.01
C THR A 331 -2.51 -13.49 9.25
N PHE A 332 -1.54 -14.13 8.57
CA PHE A 332 -0.14 -13.72 8.62
C PHE A 332 0.04 -12.26 8.19
N ALA A 333 -0.64 -11.80 7.13
CA ALA A 333 -0.51 -10.43 6.65
C ALA A 333 -1.02 -9.39 7.67
N ILE A 334 -2.10 -9.70 8.39
CA ILE A 334 -2.58 -8.84 9.47
C ILE A 334 -1.59 -8.79 10.63
N ILE A 335 -1.04 -9.95 11.05
CA ILE A 335 -0.03 -10.02 12.12
C ILE A 335 1.24 -9.26 11.72
N ALA A 336 1.74 -9.49 10.51
CA ALA A 336 2.91 -8.80 9.96
C ALA A 336 2.70 -7.28 9.96
N ARG A 337 1.49 -6.83 9.63
CA ARG A 337 1.14 -5.40 9.65
C ARG A 337 1.06 -4.83 11.07
N VAL A 338 0.56 -5.58 12.05
CA VAL A 338 0.60 -5.20 13.48
C VAL A 338 2.06 -5.06 13.93
N PHE A 339 2.94 -5.99 13.55
CA PHE A 339 4.37 -5.91 13.85
C PHE A 339 5.07 -4.72 13.17
N LEU A 340 4.79 -4.46 11.90
CA LEU A 340 5.37 -3.35 11.15
C LEU A 340 4.93 -1.99 11.68
N SER A 341 3.63 -1.81 11.91
CA SER A 341 3.06 -0.56 12.40
C SER A 341 3.32 -0.32 13.89
N GLY A 342 3.36 -1.37 14.71
CA GLY A 342 3.40 -1.27 16.18
C GLY A 342 2.04 -0.90 16.80
N TYR A 343 0.95 -1.03 16.03
CA TYR A 343 -0.41 -0.68 16.44
C TYR A 343 -1.36 -1.89 16.30
N PRO A 344 -2.52 -1.86 16.99
CA PRO A 344 -3.59 -2.83 16.79
C PRO A 344 -4.00 -2.97 15.31
N PRO A 345 -4.67 -4.08 14.94
CA PRO A 345 -4.96 -4.41 13.54
C PRO A 345 -5.90 -3.43 12.82
N VAL A 346 -6.64 -2.59 13.55
CA VAL A 346 -7.62 -1.65 13.00
C VAL A 346 -7.28 -0.23 13.45
N THR A 347 -6.83 0.61 12.52
CA THR A 347 -6.32 1.98 12.79
C THR A 347 -6.86 3.02 11.81
N ASN A 348 -7.34 2.59 10.65
CA ASN A 348 -7.93 3.42 9.60
C ASN A 348 -8.94 2.61 8.75
N LEU A 349 -9.67 3.29 7.86
CA LEU A 349 -10.71 2.67 7.01
C LEU A 349 -10.18 1.48 6.18
N TYR A 350 -8.96 1.58 5.65
CA TYR A 350 -8.32 0.51 4.90
C TYR A 350 -8.12 -0.75 5.76
N SER A 351 -7.55 -0.59 6.95
CA SER A 351 -7.31 -1.70 7.88
C SER A 351 -8.61 -2.30 8.43
N SER A 352 -9.65 -1.48 8.62
CA SER A 352 -10.99 -1.96 9.00
C SER A 352 -11.57 -2.89 7.94
N ALA A 353 -11.50 -2.51 6.65
CA ALA A 353 -12.01 -3.33 5.56
C ALA A 353 -11.30 -4.70 5.49
N ILE A 354 -9.98 -4.73 5.67
CA ILE A 354 -9.20 -5.97 5.73
C ILE A 354 -9.63 -6.84 6.91
N PHE A 355 -9.72 -6.24 8.10
CA PHE A 355 -10.07 -6.97 9.32
C PHE A 355 -11.49 -7.54 9.28
N ILE A 356 -12.47 -6.78 8.79
CA ILE A 356 -13.85 -7.26 8.57
C ILE A 356 -13.85 -8.44 7.60
N GLY A 357 -13.11 -8.34 6.49
CA GLY A 357 -12.99 -9.44 5.52
C GLY A 357 -12.38 -10.70 6.11
N TRP A 358 -11.30 -10.56 6.87
CA TRP A 358 -10.66 -11.66 7.60
C TRP A 358 -11.65 -12.32 8.57
N ALA A 359 -12.32 -11.53 9.41
CA ALA A 359 -13.26 -12.06 10.38
C ALA A 359 -14.49 -12.71 9.70
N ALA A 360 -14.96 -12.19 8.56
CA ALA A 360 -16.05 -12.78 7.78
C ALA A 360 -15.65 -14.12 7.15
N VAL A 361 -14.43 -14.25 6.63
CA VAL A 361 -13.90 -15.53 6.13
C VAL A 361 -13.77 -16.52 7.28
N GLY A 362 -13.27 -16.09 8.44
CA GLY A 362 -13.22 -16.90 9.66
C GLY A 362 -14.60 -17.40 10.09
N ALA A 363 -15.61 -16.52 10.09
CA ALA A 363 -17.00 -16.88 10.34
C ALA A 363 -17.53 -17.89 9.30
N GLY A 364 -17.22 -17.70 8.02
CA GLY A 364 -17.55 -18.64 6.95
C GLY A 364 -16.95 -20.03 7.15
N ILE A 365 -15.67 -20.10 7.59
CA ILE A 365 -15.02 -21.36 7.98
C ILE A 365 -15.73 -22.01 9.18
N VAL A 366 -16.06 -21.23 10.22
CA VAL A 366 -16.77 -21.74 11.41
C VAL A 366 -18.15 -22.27 11.05
N ILE A 367 -18.91 -21.56 10.22
CA ILE A 367 -20.23 -21.99 9.73
C ILE A 367 -20.10 -23.31 8.96
N GLU A 368 -19.15 -23.39 8.04
CA GLU A 368 -18.95 -24.59 7.22
C GLU A 368 -18.48 -25.81 8.07
N LEU A 369 -17.62 -25.60 9.06
CA LEU A 369 -17.10 -26.66 9.93
C LEU A 369 -18.07 -27.09 11.03
N GLY A 370 -18.91 -26.18 11.53
CA GLY A 370 -19.90 -26.43 12.59
C GLY A 370 -21.15 -27.14 12.08
N PHE A 371 -21.56 -26.86 10.84
CA PHE A 371 -22.81 -27.39 10.25
C PHE A 371 -22.55 -28.44 9.15
N ARG A 372 -21.55 -29.33 9.31
CA ARG A 372 -21.03 -30.23 8.25
C ARG A 372 -22.05 -31.05 7.43
N ARG A 373 -23.26 -31.30 7.93
CA ARG A 373 -24.34 -32.00 7.19
C ARG A 373 -25.38 -31.06 6.57
N LYS A 374 -25.49 -29.82 7.06
CA LYS A 374 -26.52 -28.82 6.68
C LYS A 374 -25.97 -27.61 5.91
N ALA A 375 -24.64 -27.39 5.95
CA ALA A 375 -24.05 -26.15 5.43
C ALA A 375 -23.90 -26.12 3.91
N ALA A 376 -23.92 -27.25 3.20
CA ALA A 376 -23.92 -27.37 1.73
C ALA A 376 -23.08 -26.34 0.91
N GLY A 377 -22.00 -25.77 1.48
CA GLY A 377 -21.20 -24.71 0.85
C GLY A 377 -21.60 -23.25 1.16
N ILE A 378 -22.61 -22.99 2.00
CA ILE A 378 -23.03 -21.63 2.42
C ILE A 378 -21.85 -20.89 3.07
N GLY A 379 -21.10 -21.55 3.96
CA GLY A 379 -19.95 -20.91 4.62
C GLY A 379 -18.86 -20.50 3.62
N ASN A 380 -18.65 -21.31 2.57
CA ASN A 380 -17.72 -20.98 1.48
C ASN A 380 -18.23 -19.79 0.63
N MET A 381 -19.53 -19.74 0.34
CA MET A 381 -20.13 -18.64 -0.41
C MET A 381 -20.03 -17.32 0.36
N VAL A 382 -20.35 -17.34 1.66
CA VAL A 382 -20.25 -16.18 2.53
C VAL A 382 -18.81 -15.74 2.67
N GLY A 383 -17.89 -16.63 3.04
CA GLY A 383 -16.47 -16.30 3.20
C GLY A 383 -15.82 -15.82 1.90
N GLY A 384 -16.13 -16.46 0.77
CA GLY A 384 -15.64 -16.07 -0.55
C GLY A 384 -16.15 -14.69 -0.99
N THR A 385 -17.46 -14.44 -0.85
CA THR A 385 -18.07 -13.17 -1.27
C THR A 385 -17.69 -12.02 -0.35
N ALA A 386 -17.87 -12.21 0.96
CA ALA A 386 -17.56 -11.19 1.96
C ALA A 386 -16.07 -10.86 1.95
N GLY A 387 -15.20 -11.89 1.96
CA GLY A 387 -13.75 -11.71 1.93
C GLY A 387 -13.25 -11.04 0.65
N PHE A 388 -13.81 -11.37 -0.52
CA PHE A 388 -13.45 -10.70 -1.76
C PHE A 388 -13.93 -9.24 -1.79
N ALA A 389 -15.20 -8.99 -1.46
CA ALA A 389 -15.80 -7.66 -1.54
C ALA A 389 -15.09 -6.66 -0.61
N THR A 390 -14.74 -7.06 0.61
CA THR A 390 -14.06 -6.16 1.55
C THR A 390 -12.60 -5.92 1.17
N LEU A 391 -11.89 -6.93 0.65
CA LEU A 391 -10.53 -6.74 0.14
C LEU A 391 -10.51 -5.88 -1.14
N LEU A 392 -11.57 -5.94 -1.94
CA LEU A 392 -11.75 -5.06 -3.09
C LEU A 392 -11.97 -3.59 -2.63
N ILE A 393 -12.79 -3.37 -1.60
CA ILE A 393 -12.94 -2.04 -0.98
C ILE A 393 -11.59 -1.55 -0.45
N ALA A 394 -10.84 -2.40 0.27
CA ALA A 394 -9.51 -2.06 0.75
C ALA A 394 -8.57 -1.67 -0.40
N HIS A 395 -8.62 -2.37 -1.55
CA HIS A 395 -7.81 -2.02 -2.72
C HIS A 395 -8.10 -0.61 -3.23
N PHE A 396 -9.36 -0.17 -3.24
CA PHE A 396 -9.72 1.19 -3.65
C PHE A 396 -9.33 2.25 -2.60
N LEU A 397 -9.35 1.91 -1.31
CA LEU A 397 -8.88 2.77 -0.23
C LEU A 397 -7.35 2.90 -0.18
N ALA A 398 -6.60 1.97 -0.76
CA ALA A 398 -5.13 2.05 -0.84
C ALA A 398 -4.63 3.16 -1.79
N GLY A 399 -5.52 3.78 -2.56
CA GLY A 399 -5.16 4.81 -3.54
C GLY A 399 -4.59 6.10 -2.93
N ASP A 400 -4.81 6.33 -1.64
CA ASP A 400 -4.41 7.55 -0.94
C ASP A 400 -2.96 7.53 -0.42
N GLY A 401 -2.21 6.43 -0.65
CA GLY A 401 -0.78 6.35 -0.33
C GLY A 401 -0.44 5.30 0.71
N ASP A 402 0.26 5.69 1.77
CA ASP A 402 0.69 4.74 2.79
C ASP A 402 -0.48 4.22 3.63
N THR A 403 -0.87 2.98 3.35
CA THR A 403 -1.99 2.37 4.04
C THR A 403 -1.78 2.19 5.54
N MET A 404 -0.55 2.25 6.06
CA MET A 404 -0.23 2.02 7.48
C MET A 404 -0.29 3.28 8.35
N GLU A 405 -0.72 4.43 7.80
CA GLU A 405 -0.90 5.66 8.57
C GLU A 405 -2.01 5.53 9.63
N GLN A 406 -1.80 6.22 10.75
CA GLN A 406 -2.69 6.22 11.92
C GLN A 406 -3.58 7.46 11.88
N MET A 407 -4.89 7.29 12.08
CA MET A 407 -5.76 8.44 12.35
C MET A 407 -5.52 8.95 13.78
N ARG A 408 -5.56 10.28 13.97
CA ARG A 408 -5.43 10.88 15.31
C ARG A 408 -6.54 10.33 16.22
N ALA A 409 -6.16 9.64 17.28
CA ALA A 409 -7.10 9.05 18.22
C ALA A 409 -7.75 10.13 19.10
N VAL A 410 -9.05 10.00 19.34
CA VAL A 410 -9.85 10.86 20.24
C VAL A 410 -9.82 10.32 21.68
N LEU A 411 -9.47 9.05 21.88
CA LEU A 411 -9.37 8.38 23.19
C LEU A 411 -7.94 8.39 23.73
N ASP A 412 -7.79 8.63 25.03
CA ASP A 412 -6.50 8.87 25.70
C ASP A 412 -5.57 7.65 25.78
N THR A 413 -6.10 6.42 25.65
CA THR A 413 -5.27 5.19 25.77
C THR A 413 -5.47 4.20 24.63
N ARG A 414 -4.35 3.60 24.21
CA ARG A 414 -4.33 2.58 23.15
C ARG A 414 -5.10 1.31 23.52
N PHE A 415 -5.21 1.00 24.81
CA PHE A 415 -5.91 -0.19 25.29
C PHE A 415 -7.43 -0.12 25.09
N TRP A 416 -8.06 0.97 25.55
CA TRP A 416 -9.50 1.16 25.38
C TRP A 416 -9.86 1.36 23.91
N LEU A 417 -9.08 2.14 23.16
CA LEU A 417 -9.27 2.31 21.72
C LEU A 417 -9.22 0.96 20.98
N ALA A 418 -8.21 0.12 21.26
CA ALA A 418 -8.08 -1.19 20.61
C ALA A 418 -9.29 -2.08 20.93
N THR A 419 -9.67 -2.16 22.20
CA THR A 419 -10.76 -3.04 22.65
C THR A 419 -12.10 -2.59 22.08
N HIS A 420 -12.41 -1.30 22.15
CA HIS A 420 -13.60 -0.69 21.54
C HIS A 420 -13.67 -0.98 20.03
N VAL A 421 -12.64 -0.58 19.27
CA VAL A 421 -12.65 -0.63 17.81
C VAL A 421 -12.71 -2.08 17.32
N ILE A 422 -11.95 -3.00 17.91
CA ILE A 422 -11.99 -4.42 17.50
C ILE A 422 -13.38 -5.00 17.77
N THR A 423 -13.96 -4.72 18.95
CA THR A 423 -15.26 -5.27 19.35
C THR A 423 -16.38 -4.78 18.45
N ILE A 424 -16.47 -3.47 18.19
CA ILE A 424 -17.52 -2.92 17.32
C ILE A 424 -17.34 -3.37 15.86
N THR A 425 -16.09 -3.52 15.40
CA THR A 425 -15.79 -4.01 14.04
C THR A 425 -16.18 -5.47 13.85
N LEU A 426 -16.04 -6.32 14.87
CA LEU A 426 -16.56 -7.68 14.85
C LEU A 426 -18.10 -7.72 14.79
N GLY A 427 -18.77 -6.76 15.45
CA GLY A 427 -20.22 -6.56 15.30
C GLY A 427 -20.62 -6.21 13.86
N TYR A 428 -19.93 -5.25 13.23
CA TYR A 428 -20.15 -4.90 11.82
C TYR A 428 -19.91 -6.07 10.88
N MET A 429 -18.87 -6.87 11.12
CA MET A 429 -18.62 -8.09 10.37
C MET A 429 -19.78 -9.07 10.46
N ALA A 430 -20.33 -9.29 11.66
CA ALA A 430 -21.42 -10.23 11.85
C ALA A 430 -22.72 -9.77 11.15
N THR A 431 -23.01 -8.46 11.15
CA THR A 431 -24.09 -7.88 10.33
C THR A 431 -23.85 -8.13 8.84
N PHE A 432 -22.61 -7.96 8.37
CA PHE A 432 -22.25 -8.19 6.98
C PHE A 432 -22.39 -9.66 6.56
N VAL A 433 -21.98 -10.60 7.42
CA VAL A 433 -22.18 -12.04 7.25
C VAL A 433 -23.67 -12.38 7.21
N SER A 434 -24.46 -11.89 8.16
CA SER A 434 -25.91 -12.11 8.22
C SER A 434 -26.61 -11.61 6.95
N GLY A 435 -26.29 -10.38 6.52
CA GLY A 435 -26.82 -9.80 5.28
C GLY A 435 -26.43 -10.60 4.04
N THR A 436 -25.19 -11.11 3.97
CA THR A 436 -24.74 -11.96 2.86
C THR A 436 -25.53 -13.27 2.78
N ILE A 437 -25.78 -13.91 3.94
CA ILE A 437 -26.63 -15.12 4.01
C ILE A 437 -28.07 -14.80 3.58
N ALA A 438 -28.63 -13.68 4.05
CA ALA A 438 -29.99 -13.25 3.71
C ALA A 438 -30.15 -13.01 2.21
N VAL A 439 -29.16 -12.36 1.58
CA VAL A 439 -29.12 -12.16 0.12
C VAL A 439 -29.13 -13.51 -0.60
N PHE A 440 -28.31 -14.47 -0.18
CA PHE A 440 -28.32 -15.81 -0.79
C PHE A 440 -29.63 -16.56 -0.57
N TYR A 441 -30.28 -16.40 0.59
CA TYR A 441 -31.57 -17.00 0.88
C TYR A 441 -32.65 -16.49 -0.09
N VAL A 442 -32.73 -15.17 -0.26
CA VAL A 442 -33.68 -14.51 -1.17
C VAL A 442 -33.41 -14.91 -2.63
N PHE A 443 -32.15 -14.85 -3.09
CA PHE A 443 -31.81 -15.25 -4.45
C PHE A 443 -32.11 -16.71 -4.73
N SER A 444 -31.81 -17.60 -3.78
CA SER A 444 -32.09 -19.03 -3.93
C SER A 444 -33.59 -19.30 -3.99
N GLY A 445 -34.40 -18.63 -3.18
CA GLY A 445 -35.86 -18.77 -3.20
C GLY A 445 -36.56 -18.17 -4.43
N LEU A 446 -36.03 -17.07 -4.98
CA LEU A 446 -36.61 -16.40 -6.15
C LEU A 446 -36.19 -17.01 -7.50
N LEU A 447 -34.89 -17.31 -7.67
CA LEU A 447 -34.35 -17.82 -8.93
C LEU A 447 -34.44 -19.35 -9.04
N THR A 448 -34.62 -20.05 -7.92
CA THR A 448 -34.63 -21.52 -7.90
C THR A 448 -35.81 -22.04 -7.07
N ARG A 449 -36.75 -22.75 -7.71
CA ARG A 449 -37.82 -23.49 -6.99
C ARG A 449 -37.31 -24.73 -6.22
N ARG A 450 -36.01 -24.79 -5.90
CA ARG A 450 -35.30 -25.96 -5.36
C ARG A 450 -34.46 -25.63 -4.13
N LEU A 451 -34.87 -24.65 -3.32
CA LEU A 451 -34.38 -24.55 -1.95
C LEU A 451 -35.03 -25.67 -1.14
N ASP A 452 -34.24 -26.61 -0.67
CA ASP A 452 -34.66 -27.66 0.25
C ASP A 452 -34.93 -27.07 1.64
N ASP A 453 -35.94 -27.60 2.32
CA ASP A 453 -36.36 -27.13 3.65
C ASP A 453 -35.21 -27.22 4.68
N GLU A 454 -34.33 -28.21 4.53
CA GLU A 454 -33.17 -28.39 5.41
C GLU A 454 -32.14 -27.26 5.26
N THR A 455 -31.81 -26.87 4.02
CA THR A 455 -30.93 -25.73 3.74
C THR A 455 -31.58 -24.41 4.17
N ALA A 456 -32.90 -24.25 3.95
CA ALA A 456 -33.64 -23.07 4.40
C ALA A 456 -33.60 -22.89 5.93
N ASP A 457 -33.87 -23.95 6.70
CA ASP A 457 -33.75 -23.96 8.16
C ASP A 457 -32.31 -23.67 8.60
N GLY A 458 -31.33 -24.26 7.92
CA GLY A 458 -29.90 -24.00 8.15
C GLY A 458 -29.56 -22.51 8.02
N MET A 459 -29.93 -21.89 6.91
CA MET A 459 -29.69 -20.46 6.66
C MET A 459 -30.39 -19.58 7.69
N TYR A 460 -31.63 -19.90 8.06
CA TYR A 460 -32.37 -19.15 9.08
C TYR A 460 -31.66 -19.17 10.44
N ARG A 461 -31.22 -20.34 10.90
CA ARG A 461 -30.50 -20.48 12.17
C ARG A 461 -29.14 -19.77 12.15
N MET A 462 -28.43 -19.81 11.02
CA MET A 462 -27.19 -19.06 10.84
C MET A 462 -27.43 -17.55 10.90
N MET A 463 -28.43 -17.04 10.16
CA MET A 463 -28.81 -15.61 10.19
C MET A 463 -29.15 -15.16 11.61
N TYR A 464 -30.02 -15.90 12.30
CA TYR A 464 -30.39 -15.60 13.69
C TYR A 464 -29.16 -15.53 14.60
N GLY A 465 -28.31 -16.56 14.56
CA GLY A 465 -27.09 -16.59 15.37
C GLY A 465 -26.13 -15.43 15.09
N THR A 466 -25.90 -15.13 13.81
CA THR A 466 -25.02 -14.02 13.40
C THR A 466 -25.60 -12.65 13.76
N THR A 467 -26.92 -12.46 13.68
CA THR A 467 -27.59 -11.21 14.09
C THR A 467 -27.54 -11.01 15.60
N CYS A 468 -27.76 -12.05 16.40
CA CYS A 468 -27.60 -11.97 17.86
C CYS A 468 -26.15 -11.60 18.24
N PHE A 469 -25.17 -12.23 17.58
CA PHE A 469 -23.77 -11.93 17.79
C PHE A 469 -23.41 -10.48 17.38
N ALA A 470 -23.97 -10.00 16.26
CA ALA A 470 -23.82 -8.62 15.81
C ALA A 470 -24.35 -7.62 16.84
N LEU A 471 -25.58 -7.83 17.32
CA LEU A 471 -26.20 -6.96 18.33
C LEU A 471 -25.37 -6.90 19.61
N LEU A 472 -24.90 -8.05 20.10
CA LEU A 472 -24.08 -8.12 21.31
C LEU A 472 -22.78 -7.32 21.16
N LEU A 473 -22.01 -7.58 20.10
CA LEU A 473 -20.70 -6.94 19.93
C LEU A 473 -20.81 -5.46 19.53
N SER A 474 -21.82 -5.09 18.74
CA SER A 474 -22.08 -3.68 18.45
C SER A 474 -22.49 -2.92 19.71
N PHE A 475 -23.30 -3.50 20.58
CA PHE A 475 -23.66 -2.88 21.86
C PHE A 475 -22.45 -2.76 22.79
N VAL A 476 -21.74 -3.87 23.05
CA VAL A 476 -20.55 -3.86 23.93
C VAL A 476 -19.48 -2.92 23.38
N GLY A 477 -19.24 -2.96 22.07
CA GLY A 477 -18.34 -2.02 21.39
C GLY A 477 -18.76 -0.58 21.67
N THR A 478 -20.02 -0.22 21.43
CA THR A 478 -20.52 1.15 21.67
C THR A 478 -20.42 1.59 23.13
N VAL A 479 -20.57 0.68 24.10
CA VAL A 479 -20.39 0.99 25.53
C VAL A 479 -18.93 1.23 25.90
N LEU A 480 -18.00 0.56 25.22
CA LEU A 480 -16.56 0.62 25.49
C LEU A 480 -15.85 1.85 24.89
N GLY A 481 -16.47 2.55 23.95
CA GLY A 481 -15.91 3.75 23.30
C GLY A 481 -16.64 4.99 23.73
#